data_AF-A0A0C2INN4-F1
#
_entry.id   AF-A0A0C2INN4-F1
#
_cell.length_a   1.000
_cell.length_b   1.000
_cell.length_c   1.000
_cell.angle_alpha   90.00
_cell.angle_beta   90.00
_cell.angle_gamma   90.00
#
_symmetry.space_group_name_H-M   'P 1'
#
loop_
_entity.id
_entity.type
_entity.pdbx_description
1 polymer ?
#
loop_
_entity_poly.entity_id
_entity_poly.type
_entity_poly.pdbx_seq_one_letter_code
_entity_poly.pdbx_strand_id
1 'polypeptide(L)'
;MLRRKPNTLIDNIRPNILGNLEASSTKQSIDHDKGSRYREFEAGDNVWIKNELQRGYHPGKVIERSGDLSYTVETDGLLKRKHADQLRTGQAPGEYLSCKPNLPEFEEHFYSKTEKTNLGTT
;
A
#
# COMPACT_ATOMS: atom_id res chain seq x y z
N MET A 1 23.95 17.06 -12.86
CA MET A 1 24.80 16.32 -11.87
C MET A 1 25.01 14.89 -12.35
N LEU A 2 26.21 14.53 -12.81
CA LEU A 2 26.59 13.16 -13.14
C LEU A 2 27.08 12.47 -11.85
N ARG A 3 26.19 11.77 -11.14
CA ARG A 3 26.54 11.10 -9.86
C ARG A 3 27.13 9.70 -10.01
N ARG A 4 27.30 9.20 -11.25
CA ARG A 4 27.91 7.88 -11.53
C ARG A 4 29.20 8.05 -12.31
N LYS A 5 30.28 7.39 -11.87
CA LYS A 5 31.54 7.30 -12.63
C LYS A 5 31.27 6.54 -13.94
N PRO A 6 31.68 7.07 -15.11
CA PRO A 6 31.56 6.32 -16.36
C PRO A 6 32.53 5.13 -16.35
N ASN A 7 32.05 3.96 -16.73
CA ASN A 7 32.90 2.77 -16.84
C ASN A 7 33.88 2.96 -18.00
N THR A 8 35.17 2.81 -17.74
CA THR A 8 36.23 2.86 -18.76
C THR A 8 36.55 1.45 -19.28
N LEU A 9 37.30 1.36 -20.38
CA LEU A 9 37.76 0.08 -20.93
C LEU A 9 38.58 -0.72 -19.91
N ILE A 10 39.37 -0.04 -19.05
CA ILE A 10 40.17 -0.68 -18.00
C ILE A 10 39.30 -1.26 -16.89
N ASP A 11 38.21 -0.58 -16.51
CA ASP A 11 37.27 -1.06 -15.49
C ASP A 11 36.57 -2.37 -15.93
N ASN A 12 36.48 -2.62 -17.24
CA ASN A 12 35.90 -3.86 -17.79
C ASN A 12 36.88 -5.05 -17.82
N ILE A 13 38.19 -4.81 -17.71
CA ILE A 13 39.21 -5.89 -17.74
C ILE A 13 39.13 -6.75 -16.47
N ARG A 14 38.80 -6.13 -15.33
CA ARG A 14 38.65 -6.84 -14.05
C ARG A 14 37.41 -6.34 -13.31
N PRO A 15 36.23 -6.94 -13.55
CA PRO A 15 35.02 -6.53 -12.86
C PRO A 15 35.18 -6.75 -11.34
N ASN A 16 34.76 -5.76 -10.55
CA ASN A 16 34.70 -5.90 -9.10
C ASN A 16 33.46 -6.73 -8.73
N ILE A 17 33.65 -8.03 -8.55
CA ILE A 17 32.56 -9.00 -8.27
C ILE A 17 31.84 -8.64 -6.96
N LEU A 18 32.60 -8.31 -5.90
CA LEU A 18 32.03 -7.99 -4.59
C LEU A 18 31.24 -6.68 -4.65
N GLY A 19 31.80 -5.63 -5.26
CA GLY A 19 31.10 -4.35 -5.41
C GLY A 19 29.84 -4.46 -6.28
N ASN A 20 29.86 -5.29 -7.32
CA ASN A 20 28.68 -5.55 -8.15
C ASN A 20 27.60 -6.33 -7.39
N LEU A 21 28.00 -7.32 -6.57
CA LEU A 21 27.09 -8.06 -5.71
C LEU A 21 26.39 -7.13 -4.71
N GLU A 22 27.13 -6.29 -4.01
CA GLU A 22 26.57 -5.32 -3.05
C GLU A 22 25.67 -4.29 -3.75
N ALA A 23 26.10 -3.74 -4.89
CA ALA A 23 25.31 -2.78 -5.66
C ALA A 23 24.02 -3.39 -6.22
N SER A 24 24.06 -4.65 -6.65
CA SER A 24 22.87 -5.37 -7.12
C SER A 24 21.92 -5.71 -5.97
N SER A 25 22.44 -6.16 -4.83
CA SER A 25 21.65 -6.46 -3.63
C SER A 25 20.94 -5.21 -3.10
N THR A 26 21.66 -4.10 -2.98
CA THR A 26 21.10 -2.82 -2.53
C THR A 26 20.07 -2.27 -3.51
N LYS A 27 20.35 -2.36 -4.82
CA LYS A 27 19.38 -1.97 -5.84
C LYS A 27 18.10 -2.83 -5.74
N GLN A 28 18.25 -4.13 -5.56
CA GLN A 28 17.13 -5.05 -5.48
C GLN A 28 16.24 -4.74 -4.27
N SER A 29 16.80 -4.52 -3.07
CA SER A 29 16.00 -4.15 -1.89
C SER A 29 15.26 -2.83 -2.09
N ILE A 30 15.98 -1.80 -2.58
CA ILE A 30 15.40 -0.50 -2.87
C ILE A 30 14.27 -0.59 -3.91
N ASP A 31 14.44 -1.40 -4.96
CA ASP A 31 13.43 -1.54 -6.02
C ASP A 31 12.21 -2.36 -5.57
N HIS A 32 12.39 -3.35 -4.69
CA HIS A 32 11.28 -4.12 -4.10
C HIS A 32 10.39 -3.25 -3.21
N ASP A 33 10.98 -2.41 -2.37
CA ASP A 33 10.23 -1.63 -1.39
C ASP A 33 9.44 -0.48 -2.02
N LYS A 34 9.89 0.06 -3.17
CA LYS A 34 9.22 1.16 -3.89
C LYS A 34 7.78 0.85 -4.31
N GLY A 35 7.46 -0.41 -4.56
CA GLY A 35 6.16 -0.84 -5.09
C GLY A 35 5.18 -1.34 -4.03
N SER A 36 5.65 -1.58 -2.80
CA SER A 36 4.83 -2.14 -1.74
C SER A 36 3.89 -1.07 -1.20
N ARG A 37 2.59 -1.24 -1.46
CA ARG A 37 1.54 -0.38 -0.90
C ARG A 37 0.66 -1.25 -0.03
N TYR A 38 0.39 -0.77 1.18
CA TYR A 38 -0.57 -1.41 2.07
C TYR A 38 -1.96 -1.36 1.43
N ARG A 39 -2.64 -2.51 1.43
CA ARG A 39 -3.96 -2.72 0.79
C ARG A 39 -4.84 -3.49 1.75
N GLU A 40 -5.97 -2.91 2.07
CA GLU A 40 -7.02 -3.54 2.88
C GLU A 40 -8.30 -3.60 2.04
N PHE A 41 -9.06 -4.67 2.24
CA PHE A 41 -10.32 -4.92 1.54
C PHE A 41 -11.35 -5.43 2.54
N GLU A 42 -12.60 -5.02 2.39
CA GLU A 42 -13.70 -5.51 3.22
C GLU A 42 -14.48 -6.62 2.50
N ALA A 43 -15.18 -7.44 3.29
CA ALA A 43 -16.08 -8.45 2.77
C ALA A 43 -17.24 -7.77 2.03
N GLY A 44 -17.38 -8.06 0.74
CA GLY A 44 -18.38 -7.46 -0.14
C GLY A 44 -17.79 -6.55 -1.23
N ASP A 45 -16.52 -6.16 -1.13
CA ASP A 45 -15.90 -5.23 -2.08
C ASP A 45 -15.65 -5.85 -3.46
N ASN A 46 -15.85 -5.04 -4.49
CA ASN A 46 -15.48 -5.38 -5.86
C ASN A 46 -13.99 -5.10 -6.09
N VAL A 47 -13.25 -6.15 -6.41
CA VAL A 47 -11.80 -6.15 -6.59
C VAL A 47 -11.40 -6.70 -7.94
N TRP A 48 -10.27 -6.23 -8.45
CA TRP A 48 -9.61 -6.75 -9.63
C TRP A 48 -8.52 -7.71 -9.21
N ILE A 49 -8.64 -8.96 -9.64
CA ILE A 49 -7.71 -10.04 -9.29
C ILE A 49 -6.74 -10.22 -10.46
N LYS A 50 -5.45 -10.31 -10.13
CA LYS A 50 -4.40 -10.54 -11.13
C LYS A 50 -4.51 -11.96 -11.71
N ASN A 51 -4.57 -12.05 -13.04
CA ASN A 51 -4.49 -13.33 -13.73
C ASN A 51 -3.03 -13.82 -13.79
N GLU A 52 -2.80 -15.09 -13.44
CA GLU A 52 -1.48 -15.72 -13.45
C GLU A 52 -1.10 -16.23 -14.85
N LEU A 53 -2.08 -16.68 -15.63
CA LEU A 53 -1.87 -17.33 -16.93
C LEU A 53 -1.88 -16.33 -18.09
N GLN A 54 -2.65 -15.25 -17.96
CA GLN A 54 -2.78 -14.23 -19.01
C GLN A 54 -2.44 -12.85 -18.46
N ARG A 55 -1.93 -11.97 -19.33
CA ARG A 55 -1.78 -10.56 -18.99
C ARG A 55 -3.16 -9.93 -18.85
N GLY A 56 -3.54 -9.59 -17.62
CA GLY A 56 -4.78 -8.91 -17.34
C GLY A 56 -5.20 -9.01 -15.88
N TYR A 57 -6.27 -8.30 -15.56
CA TYR A 57 -7.00 -8.44 -14.31
C TYR A 57 -8.41 -8.90 -14.63
N HIS A 58 -8.96 -9.76 -13.79
CA HIS A 58 -10.37 -10.16 -13.87
C HIS A 58 -11.14 -9.57 -12.69
N PRO A 59 -12.41 -9.19 -12.89
CA PRO A 59 -13.24 -8.72 -11.80
C PRO A 59 -13.55 -9.87 -10.84
N GLY A 60 -13.75 -9.54 -9.57
CA GLY A 60 -14.19 -10.47 -8.55
C GLY A 60 -14.70 -9.73 -7.32
N LYS A 61 -15.30 -10.47 -6.39
CA LYS A 61 -15.86 -9.92 -5.16
C LYS A 61 -15.20 -10.57 -3.95
N VAL A 62 -14.81 -9.78 -2.95
CA VAL A 62 -14.30 -10.33 -1.69
C VAL A 62 -15.47 -10.91 -0.91
N ILE A 63 -15.36 -12.17 -0.48
CA ILE A 63 -16.37 -12.82 0.36
C ILE A 63 -16.00 -12.68 1.84
N GLU A 64 -14.76 -13.00 2.17
CA GLU A 64 -14.27 -13.03 3.55
C GLU A 64 -12.76 -12.83 3.60
N ARG A 65 -12.28 -12.39 4.77
CA ARG A 65 -10.84 -12.31 5.08
C ARG A 65 -10.43 -13.60 5.78
N SER A 66 -9.69 -14.46 5.08
CA SER A 66 -9.17 -15.72 5.65
C SER A 66 -7.94 -15.52 6.55
N GLY A 67 -7.27 -14.38 6.45
CA GLY A 67 -6.13 -14.01 7.29
C GLY A 67 -5.68 -12.58 7.05
N ASP A 68 -4.65 -12.11 7.75
CA ASP A 68 -4.27 -10.69 7.75
C ASP A 68 -3.99 -10.13 6.34
N LEU A 69 -3.41 -10.93 5.44
CA LEU A 69 -3.15 -10.55 4.04
C LEU A 69 -3.80 -11.50 3.03
N SER A 70 -4.68 -12.40 3.49
CA SER A 70 -5.31 -13.42 2.66
C SER A 70 -6.82 -13.23 2.63
N TYR A 71 -7.38 -13.18 1.42
CA TYR A 71 -8.81 -12.98 1.19
C TYR A 71 -9.37 -14.11 0.33
N THR A 72 -10.58 -14.56 0.65
CA THR A 72 -11.37 -15.42 -0.22
C THR A 72 -12.14 -14.52 -1.18
N VAL A 73 -11.90 -14.68 -2.48
CA VAL A 73 -12.56 -13.94 -3.54
C VAL A 73 -13.41 -14.86 -4.41
N GLU A 74 -14.59 -14.39 -4.77
CA GLU A 74 -15.47 -15.00 -5.76
C GLU A 74 -15.13 -14.47 -7.15
N THR A 75 -14.96 -15.36 -8.11
CA THR A 75 -14.79 -15.01 -9.53
C THR A 75 -15.53 -16.01 -10.36
N ASP A 76 -16.44 -15.56 -11.23
CA ASP A 76 -17.18 -16.41 -12.17
C ASP A 76 -17.79 -17.66 -11.49
N GLY A 77 -18.27 -17.52 -10.26
CA GLY A 77 -18.85 -18.60 -9.44
C GLY A 77 -17.86 -19.54 -8.75
N LEU A 78 -16.55 -19.29 -8.85
CA LEU A 78 -15.50 -20.03 -8.17
C LEU A 78 -14.90 -19.21 -7.02
N LEU A 79 -14.85 -19.84 -5.85
CA LEU A 79 -14.14 -19.33 -4.68
C LEU A 79 -12.64 -19.60 -4.82
N LYS A 80 -11.82 -18.55 -4.76
CA LYS A 80 -10.36 -18.66 -4.78
C LYS A 80 -9.76 -17.85 -3.65
N ARG A 81 -8.73 -18.40 -3.00
CA ARG A 81 -7.94 -17.67 -2.00
C ARG A 81 -6.84 -16.88 -2.70
N LYS A 82 -6.73 -15.59 -2.39
CA LYS A 82 -5.74 -14.67 -2.98
C LYS A 82 -5.09 -13.76 -1.93
N HIS A 83 -3.85 -13.36 -2.19
CA HIS A 83 -3.10 -12.44 -1.34
C HIS A 83 -3.48 -10.98 -1.64
N ALA A 84 -3.40 -10.09 -0.65
CA ALA A 84 -3.70 -8.66 -0.79
C ALA A 84 -2.99 -8.00 -2.00
N ASP A 85 -1.73 -8.35 -2.25
CA ASP A 85 -0.94 -7.83 -3.37
C ASP A 85 -1.46 -8.26 -4.75
N GLN A 86 -2.19 -9.38 -4.81
CA GLN A 86 -2.80 -9.88 -6.05
C GLN A 86 -4.16 -9.23 -6.33
N LEU A 87 -4.67 -8.45 -5.37
CA LEU A 87 -5.92 -7.72 -5.46
C LEU A 87 -5.67 -6.24 -5.72
N ARG A 88 -6.52 -5.63 -6.54
CA ARG A 88 -6.59 -4.19 -6.75
C ARG A 88 -8.00 -3.72 -6.43
N THR A 89 -8.12 -2.55 -5.83
CA THR A 89 -9.42 -1.91 -5.63
C THR A 89 -10.07 -1.64 -6.99
N GLY A 90 -11.39 -1.85 -7.06
CA GLY A 90 -12.23 -1.55 -8.23
C GLY A 90 -12.26 -0.08 -8.63
N GLN A 91 -11.77 0.81 -7.76
CA GLN A 91 -11.80 2.25 -7.99
C GLN A 91 -10.82 2.62 -9.10
N ALA A 92 -11.38 3.19 -10.17
CA ALA A 92 -10.58 3.87 -11.18
C ALA A 92 -9.62 4.85 -10.48
N PRO A 93 -8.37 5.02 -10.98
CA PRO A 93 -7.42 5.96 -10.39
C PRO A 93 -7.94 7.39 -10.61
N GLY A 94 -8.76 7.89 -9.68
CA GLY A 94 -9.40 9.20 -9.83
C GLY A 94 -10.39 9.61 -8.75
N GLU A 95 -10.97 8.69 -7.97
CA GLU A 95 -11.92 9.07 -6.91
C GLU A 95 -11.36 8.70 -5.54
N TYR A 96 -10.71 9.69 -4.90
CA TYR A 96 -10.70 9.73 -3.44
C TYR A 96 -12.12 10.03 -3.00
N LEU A 97 -12.93 8.98 -2.76
CA LEU A 97 -14.12 9.17 -1.95
C LEU A 97 -13.63 9.55 -0.55
N SER A 98 -13.94 10.79 -0.18
CA SER A 98 -13.79 11.34 1.14
C SER A 98 -14.56 10.50 2.15
N CYS A 99 -13.96 9.44 2.67
CA CYS A 99 -14.46 8.83 3.89
C CYS A 99 -14.04 9.71 5.06
N LYS A 100 -14.83 10.77 5.31
CA LYS A 100 -15.03 11.19 6.69
C LYS A 100 -15.73 10.00 7.37
N PRO A 101 -15.10 9.28 8.31
CA PRO A 101 -15.89 8.37 9.12
C PRO A 101 -16.93 9.23 9.85
N ASN A 102 -18.19 8.82 9.78
CA ASN A 102 -19.22 9.34 10.67
C ASN A 102 -18.76 9.03 12.09
N LEU A 103 -18.11 9.99 12.74
CA LEU A 103 -17.75 9.89 14.15
C LEU A 103 -19.08 9.90 14.91
N PRO A 104 -19.43 8.87 15.68
CA PRO A 104 -20.51 9.01 16.65
C PRO A 104 -20.08 10.11 17.63
N GLU A 105 -21.00 11.03 17.84
CA GLU A 105 -20.94 12.21 18.71
C GLU A 105 -20.56 11.79 20.14
N PHE A 106 -19.26 11.69 20.43
CA PHE A 106 -18.75 11.40 21.77
C PHE A 106 -18.68 12.72 22.57
N GLU A 107 -19.82 13.03 23.18
CA GLU A 107 -20.07 13.89 24.33
C GLU A 107 -19.00 14.94 24.71
N GLU A 108 -19.32 16.20 24.42
CA GLU A 108 -18.68 17.41 24.95
C GLU A 108 -18.91 17.64 26.46
N HIS A 109 -18.72 16.63 27.33
CA HIS A 109 -19.10 16.75 28.75
C HIS A 109 -17.98 16.59 29.79
N PHE A 110 -16.71 16.61 29.39
CA PHE A 110 -15.60 16.57 30.36
C PHE A 110 -14.46 17.55 30.07
N TYR A 111 -14.78 18.83 29.91
CA TYR A 111 -13.86 19.92 30.26
C TYR A 111 -14.63 21.12 30.82
N SER A 112 -15.44 20.87 31.86
CA SER A 112 -15.74 21.93 32.81
C SER A 112 -14.63 21.95 33.86
N LYS A 113 -14.23 23.17 34.24
CA LYS A 113 -13.44 23.52 35.43
C LYS A 113 -11.92 23.44 35.31
N THR A 114 -11.33 24.53 34.81
CA THR A 114 -10.40 25.30 35.66
C THR A 114 -10.71 26.79 35.50
N GLU A 115 -11.42 27.31 36.49
CA GLU A 115 -11.52 28.72 36.82
C GLU A 115 -10.11 29.28 37.05
N LYS A 116 -9.74 30.36 36.34
CA LYS A 116 -8.91 31.43 36.91
C LYS A 116 -9.44 32.77 36.45
N THR A 117 -10.16 33.38 37.37
CA THR A 117 -10.41 34.82 37.45
C THR A 117 -9.11 35.60 37.28
N ASN A 118 -9.11 36.63 36.44
CA ASN A 118 -8.84 37.99 36.91
C ASN A 118 -9.35 39.01 35.89
N LEU A 119 -10.19 39.89 36.43
CA LEU A 119 -10.87 41.01 35.81
C LEU A 119 -9.86 42.10 35.41
N GLY A 120 -10.19 42.84 34.36
CA GLY A 120 -9.35 43.91 33.83
C GLY A 120 -9.54 45.28 34.49
N THR A 121 -8.83 46.22 33.87
CA THR A 121 -9.17 47.65 33.74
C THR A 121 -8.97 48.54 34.96
N THR A 122 -7.96 49.41 34.89
CA THR A 122 -8.13 50.88 34.80
C THR A 122 -6.89 51.45 34.14
#